data_AF-A0A0C9V8W1-F1
#
_entry.id   AF-A0A0C9V8W1-F1
#
_cell.length_a   1.000
_cell.length_b   1.000
_cell.length_c   1.000
_cell.angle_alpha   90.00
_cell.angle_beta   90.00
_cell.angle_gamma   90.00
#
_symmetry.space_group_name_H-M   'P 1'
#
loop_
_entity.id
_entity.type
_entity.pdbx_description
1 polymer ?
#
loop_
_entity_poly.entity_id
_entity_poly.type
_entity_poly.pdbx_seq_one_letter_code
_entity_poly.pdbx_strand_id
1 'polypeptide(L)'
;LSEYEWKILEQMQPLFELFKDVTLWMSKKDVATIHQVIPIHDIIHTSLNKICEEEKLLKAIRITTSNGFEISDKYYSLTDDSIVYHVAMVMHPSYKLAYFKQQQWEKEWMDRVLEIVNGIWKNRY
;
A
#
# COMPACT_ATOMS: atom_id res chain seq x y z
N LEU A 1 26.30 0.12 -22.35
CA LEU A 1 25.32 1.11 -21.90
C LEU A 1 25.93 2.48 -22.10
N SER A 2 25.20 3.38 -22.74
CA SER A 2 25.53 4.80 -22.85
C SER A 2 25.42 5.49 -21.48
N GLU A 3 26.02 6.67 -21.33
CA GLU A 3 25.89 7.47 -20.11
C GLU A 3 24.42 7.78 -19.78
N TYR A 4 23.59 7.99 -20.80
CA TYR A 4 22.17 8.23 -20.62
C TYR A 4 21.42 7.01 -20.09
N GLU A 5 21.71 5.82 -20.62
CA GLU A 5 21.11 4.56 -20.13
C GLU A 5 21.55 4.25 -18.70
N TRP A 6 22.81 4.50 -18.36
CA TRP A 6 23.29 4.37 -16.98
C TRP A 6 22.55 5.30 -16.03
N LYS A 7 22.36 6.57 -16.42
CA LYS A 7 21.58 7.53 -15.62
C LYS A 7 20.13 7.11 -15.41
N ILE A 8 19.51 6.46 -16.41
CA ILE A 8 18.17 5.88 -16.24
C ILE A 8 18.21 4.78 -15.18
N LEU A 9 19.14 3.83 -15.28
CA LEU A 9 19.25 2.72 -14.32
C LEU A 9 19.48 3.21 -12.89
N GLU A 10 20.35 4.19 -12.70
CA GLU A 10 20.60 4.81 -11.39
C GLU A 10 19.34 5.47 -10.81
N GLN A 11 18.55 6.16 -11.63
CA GLN A 11 17.30 6.78 -11.18
C GLN A 11 16.15 5.79 -10.97
N MET A 12 16.17 4.64 -11.65
CA MET A 12 15.18 3.57 -11.46
C MET A 12 15.51 2.68 -10.26
N GLN A 13 16.77 2.57 -9.84
CA GLN A 13 17.18 1.68 -8.77
C GLN A 13 16.34 1.85 -7.48
N PRO A 14 16.09 3.07 -6.96
CA PRO A 14 15.28 3.24 -5.75
C PRO A 14 13.84 2.73 -5.89
N LEU A 15 13.26 2.88 -7.09
CA LEU A 15 11.93 2.36 -7.40
C LEU A 15 11.91 0.82 -7.32
N PHE A 16 12.93 0.17 -7.89
CA PHE A 16 13.02 -1.29 -7.85
C PHE A 16 13.34 -1.83 -6.45
N GLU A 17 14.15 -1.12 -5.67
CA GLU A 17 14.44 -1.46 -4.28
C GLU A 17 13.16 -1.43 -3.43
N LEU A 18 12.32 -0.41 -3.58
CA LEU A 18 11.01 -0.33 -2.91
C LEU A 18 10.17 -1.61 -3.16
N PHE A 19 9.97 -1.98 -4.43
CA PHE A 19 9.14 -3.14 -4.76
C PHE A 19 9.76 -4.45 -4.30
N LYS A 20 11.10 -4.57 -4.39
CA LYS A 20 11.83 -5.73 -3.88
C LYS A 20 11.63 -5.88 -2.38
N ASP A 21 11.83 -4.81 -1.61
CA ASP A 21 11.75 -4.84 -0.15
C ASP A 21 10.34 -5.18 0.32
N VAL A 22 9.33 -4.54 -0.29
CA VAL A 22 7.92 -4.85 -0.02
C VAL A 22 7.60 -6.31 -0.35
N THR A 23 8.03 -6.79 -1.52
CA THR A 23 7.73 -8.17 -1.95
C THR A 23 8.38 -9.19 -1.02
N LEU A 24 9.64 -8.98 -0.65
CA LEU A 24 10.35 -9.84 0.29
C LEU A 24 9.69 -9.84 1.67
N TRP A 25 9.22 -8.68 2.12
CA TRP A 25 8.50 -8.56 3.38
C TRP A 25 7.17 -9.32 3.37
N MET A 26 6.36 -9.12 2.33
CA MET A 26 5.03 -9.74 2.19
C MET A 26 5.11 -11.26 1.92
N SER A 27 6.26 -11.75 1.45
CA SER A 27 6.51 -13.17 1.16
C SER A 27 7.00 -13.99 2.36
N LYS A 28 7.12 -13.37 3.55
CA LYS A 28 7.52 -14.07 4.77
C LYS A 28 6.48 -15.12 5.15
N LYS A 29 6.93 -16.36 5.41
CA LYS A 29 6.05 -17.50 5.72
C LYS A 29 5.60 -17.54 7.18
N ASP A 30 6.45 -17.08 8.09
CA ASP A 30 6.24 -17.24 9.54
C ASP A 30 5.65 -15.98 10.21
N VAL A 31 5.17 -15.03 9.40
CA VAL A 31 4.60 -13.77 9.87
C VAL A 31 3.26 -13.56 9.18
N ALA A 32 2.21 -13.24 9.94
CA ALA A 32 0.94 -12.85 9.35
C ALA A 32 1.12 -11.50 8.64
N THR A 33 0.91 -11.43 7.32
CA THR A 33 1.09 -10.20 6.53
C THR A 33 -0.23 -9.56 6.10
N ILE A 34 -1.36 -10.21 6.37
CA ILE A 34 -2.68 -9.77 5.89
C ILE A 34 -3.10 -8.40 6.45
N HIS A 35 -2.73 -8.11 7.71
CA HIS A 35 -2.94 -6.80 8.33
C HIS A 35 -2.02 -5.72 7.78
N GLN A 36 -1.03 -6.07 6.95
CA GLN A 36 -0.05 -5.12 6.41
C GLN A 36 -0.34 -4.77 4.95
N VAL A 37 -1.30 -5.43 4.30
CA VAL A 37 -1.64 -5.20 2.88
C VAL A 37 -1.98 -3.72 2.64
N ILE A 38 -2.95 -3.17 3.38
CA ILE A 38 -3.35 -1.75 3.26
C ILE A 38 -2.18 -0.81 3.57
N PRO A 39 -1.47 -0.93 4.72
CA PRO A 39 -0.30 -0.09 5.00
C PRO A 39 0.81 -0.15 3.95
N ILE A 40 1.05 -1.32 3.37
CA ILE A 40 2.06 -1.49 2.32
C ILE A 40 1.62 -0.81 1.03
N HIS A 41 0.34 -0.90 0.66
CA HIS A 41 -0.20 -0.15 -0.47
C HIS A 41 -0.09 1.36 -0.24
N ASP A 42 -0.37 1.87 0.97
CA ASP A 42 -0.20 3.28 1.33
C ASP A 42 1.28 3.73 1.19
N ILE A 43 2.23 2.88 1.60
CA ILE A 43 3.67 3.12 1.46
C ILE A 43 4.07 3.18 -0.02
N ILE A 44 3.63 2.23 -0.84
CA ILE A 44 3.89 2.21 -2.29
C ILE A 44 3.30 3.48 -2.92
N HIS A 45 2.02 3.76 -2.67
CA HIS A 45 1.30 4.89 -3.22
C HIS A 45 2.01 6.21 -2.90
N THR A 46 2.34 6.44 -1.63
CA THR A 46 3.07 7.64 -1.19
C THR A 46 4.45 7.75 -1.84
N SER A 47 5.17 6.64 -1.98
CA SER A 47 6.53 6.63 -2.54
C SER A 47 6.53 6.90 -4.04
N LEU A 48 5.61 6.29 -4.77
CA LEU A 48 5.44 6.51 -6.20
C LEU A 48 4.98 7.94 -6.50
N ASN A 49 4.04 8.49 -5.72
CA ASN A 49 3.60 9.88 -5.89
C ASN A 49 4.76 10.87 -5.76
N LYS A 50 5.62 10.69 -4.74
CA LYS A 50 6.84 11.51 -4.56
C LYS A 50 7.78 11.46 -5.77
N ILE A 51 7.94 10.29 -6.39
CA ILE A 51 8.77 10.12 -7.60
C ILE A 51 8.13 10.82 -8.80
N CYS A 52 6.81 10.73 -8.95
CA CYS A 52 6.08 11.44 -10.02
C CYS A 52 6.23 12.97 -9.92
N GLU A 53 6.29 13.51 -8.70
CA GLU A 53 6.41 14.94 -8.42
C GLU A 53 7.85 15.47 -8.41
N GLU A 54 8.87 14.60 -8.37
CA GLU A 54 10.28 15.03 -8.30
C GLU A 54 10.80 15.54 -9.65
N GLU A 55 10.79 16.86 -9.83
CA GLU A 55 11.20 17.54 -11.06
C GLU A 55 12.66 17.27 -11.47
N LYS A 56 13.54 16.94 -10.51
CA LYS A 56 14.96 16.62 -10.77
C LYS A 56 15.15 15.28 -11.49
N LEU A 57 14.17 14.38 -11.42
CA LEU A 57 14.22 13.11 -12.13
C LEU A 57 13.96 13.30 -13.63
N LEU A 58 14.51 12.41 -14.44
CA LEU A 58 14.26 12.38 -15.87
C LEU A 58 12.76 12.22 -16.16
N LYS A 59 12.25 12.93 -17.17
CA LYS A 59 10.84 12.84 -17.58
C LYS A 59 10.41 11.39 -17.88
N ALA A 60 11.29 10.59 -18.48
CA ALA A 60 11.04 9.18 -18.74
C ALA A 60 10.78 8.38 -17.45
N ILE A 61 11.49 8.69 -16.36
CA ILE A 61 11.30 8.04 -15.05
C ILE A 61 9.94 8.42 -14.49
N ARG A 62 9.62 9.71 -14.45
CA ARG A 62 8.33 10.19 -13.91
C ARG A 62 7.13 9.59 -14.65
N ILE A 63 7.18 9.55 -15.99
CA ILE A 63 6.12 8.94 -16.81
C ILE A 63 6.02 7.43 -16.54
N THR A 64 7.15 6.72 -16.51
CA THR A 64 7.16 5.28 -16.24
C THR A 64 6.60 4.96 -14.85
N THR A 65 6.97 5.75 -13.84
CA THR A 65 6.43 5.64 -12.49
C THR A 65 4.94 5.93 -12.46
N SER A 66 4.46 6.96 -13.17
CA SER A 66 3.03 7.28 -13.27
C SER A 66 2.23 6.10 -13.81
N ASN A 67 2.72 5.43 -14.85
CA ASN A 67 2.07 4.23 -15.39
C ASN A 67 2.04 3.08 -14.37
N GLY A 68 3.14 2.88 -13.63
CA GLY A 68 3.20 1.88 -12.56
C GLY A 68 2.28 2.22 -11.39
N PHE A 69 2.13 3.51 -11.07
CA PHE A 69 1.23 4.01 -10.05
C PHE A 69 -0.23 3.65 -10.36
N GLU A 70 -0.70 3.88 -11.59
CA GLU A 70 -2.08 3.53 -12.00
C GLU A 70 -2.37 2.03 -11.81
N ILE A 71 -1.39 1.17 -12.11
CA ILE A 71 -1.52 -0.27 -11.89
C ILE A 71 -1.59 -0.59 -10.40
N SER A 72 -0.71 0.01 -9.59
CA SER A 72 -0.70 -0.17 -8.14
C SER A 72 -2.01 0.29 -7.50
N ASP A 73 -2.53 1.43 -7.94
CA ASP A 73 -3.78 2.03 -7.45
C ASP A 73 -4.99 1.14 -7.76
N LYS A 74 -5.04 0.58 -8.98
CA LYS A 74 -6.04 -0.43 -9.35
C LYS A 74 -6.03 -1.64 -8.41
N TYR A 75 -4.86 -2.16 -8.04
CA TYR A 75 -4.81 -3.29 -7.10
C TYR A 75 -5.13 -2.87 -5.67
N TYR A 76 -4.80 -1.64 -5.30
CA TYR A 76 -5.17 -1.12 -3.99
C TYR A 76 -6.69 -1.03 -3.84
N SER A 77 -7.41 -0.54 -4.85
CA SER A 77 -8.87 -0.48 -4.80
C SER A 77 -9.54 -1.86 -4.65
N LEU A 78 -8.91 -2.93 -5.14
CA LEU A 78 -9.43 -4.30 -4.96
C LEU A 78 -9.34 -4.79 -3.51
N THR A 79 -8.58 -4.11 -2.63
CA THR A 79 -8.59 -4.43 -1.20
C THR A 79 -9.93 -4.08 -0.54
N ASP A 80 -10.71 -3.19 -1.14
CA ASP A 80 -12.06 -2.84 -0.67
C ASP A 80 -13.10 -3.92 -0.96
N ASP A 81 -12.84 -4.80 -1.93
CA ASP A 81 -13.74 -5.91 -2.29
C ASP A 81 -13.80 -6.99 -1.19
N SER A 82 -12.83 -6.99 -0.26
CA SER A 82 -12.75 -7.97 0.82
C SER A 82 -12.61 -7.28 2.18
N ILE A 83 -13.61 -7.50 3.04
CA ILE A 83 -13.58 -6.99 4.41
C ILE A 83 -12.43 -7.57 5.25
N VAL A 84 -11.80 -8.67 4.81
CA VAL A 84 -10.76 -9.37 5.56
C VAL A 84 -9.56 -8.45 5.86
N TYR A 85 -9.14 -7.62 4.90
CA TYR A 85 -8.01 -6.70 5.09
C TYR A 85 -8.32 -5.65 6.18
N HIS A 86 -9.55 -5.12 6.15
CA HIS A 86 -10.06 -4.15 7.13
C HIS A 86 -10.20 -4.76 8.53
N VAL A 87 -10.78 -5.95 8.62
CA VAL A 87 -10.94 -6.67 9.89
C VAL A 87 -9.58 -6.99 10.50
N ALA A 88 -8.63 -7.48 9.70
CA ALA A 88 -7.28 -7.77 10.15
C ALA A 88 -6.59 -6.53 10.75
N MET A 89 -6.75 -5.37 10.10
CA MET A 89 -6.26 -4.08 10.60
C MET A 89 -6.93 -3.67 11.91
N VAL A 90 -8.26 -3.76 12.01
CA VAL A 90 -9.00 -3.38 13.22
C VAL A 90 -8.67 -4.28 14.42
N MET A 91 -8.47 -5.57 14.17
CA MET A 91 -8.05 -6.54 15.20
C MET A 91 -6.58 -6.38 15.61
N HIS A 92 -5.76 -5.69 14.82
CA HIS A 92 -4.35 -5.49 15.13
C HIS A 92 -4.16 -4.41 16.21
N PRO A 93 -3.50 -4.70 17.36
CA PRO A 93 -3.41 -3.77 18.48
C PRO A 93 -2.75 -2.41 18.17
N SER A 94 -1.81 -2.38 17.22
CA SER A 94 -1.10 -1.16 16.84
C SER A 94 -1.84 -0.29 15.82
N TYR A 95 -2.84 -0.84 15.11
CA TYR A 95 -3.58 -0.10 14.08
C TYR A 95 -4.96 0.29 14.60
N LYS A 96 -5.83 -0.69 14.84
CA LYS A 96 -7.22 -0.47 15.23
C LYS A 96 -7.90 0.53 14.28
N LEU A 97 -8.92 1.23 14.77
CA LEU A 97 -9.53 2.36 14.06
C LEU A 97 -8.64 3.60 13.98
N ALA A 98 -7.58 3.68 14.80
CA ALA A 98 -6.71 4.85 14.82
C ALA A 98 -6.00 5.03 13.49
N TYR A 99 -5.59 3.94 12.84
CA TYR A 99 -4.99 3.98 11.51
C TYR A 99 -5.90 4.64 10.47
N PHE A 100 -7.12 4.15 10.32
CA PHE A 100 -8.08 4.65 9.33
C PHE A 100 -8.42 6.13 9.54
N LYS A 101 -8.51 6.56 10.81
CA LYS A 101 -8.69 7.98 11.14
C LYS A 101 -7.51 8.85 10.71
N GLN A 102 -6.29 8.35 10.89
CA GLN A 102 -5.07 9.07 10.47
C GLN A 102 -4.98 9.18 8.95
N GLN A 103 -5.40 8.15 8.23
CA GLN A 103 -5.49 8.15 6.76
C GLN A 103 -6.75 8.87 6.24
N GLN A 104 -7.53 9.53 7.10
CA GLN A 104 -8.73 10.30 6.74
C GLN A 104 -9.80 9.51 5.98
N TRP A 105 -9.94 8.22 6.29
CA TRP A 105 -10.98 7.38 5.70
C TRP A 105 -12.39 7.88 6.07
N GLU A 106 -13.36 7.66 5.18
CA GLU A 106 -14.73 8.06 5.45
C GLU A 106 -15.31 7.29 6.64
N LYS A 107 -16.15 7.99 7.40
CA LYS A 107 -16.69 7.45 8.65
C LYS A 107 -17.59 6.24 8.41
N GLU A 108 -18.36 6.28 7.33
CA GLU A 108 -19.27 5.24 6.89
C GLU A 108 -18.55 3.89 6.71
N TRP A 109 -17.33 3.92 6.15
CA TRP A 109 -16.50 2.72 6.00
C TRP A 109 -16.05 2.17 7.35
N MET A 110 -15.56 3.03 8.24
CA MET A 110 -15.14 2.62 9.58
C MET A 110 -16.30 2.01 10.38
N ASP A 111 -17.49 2.59 10.27
CA ASP A 111 -18.70 2.10 10.95
C ASP A 111 -19.12 0.71 10.42
N ARG A 112 -19.06 0.49 9.10
CA ARG A 112 -19.30 -0.84 8.50
C ARG A 112 -18.34 -1.91 9.02
N VAL A 113 -17.04 -1.59 9.07
CA VAL A 113 -16.04 -2.55 9.57
C VAL A 113 -16.31 -2.89 11.04
N LEU A 114 -16.64 -1.90 11.86
CA LEU A 114 -16.98 -2.12 13.27
C LEU A 114 -18.21 -3.01 13.43
N GLU A 115 -19.24 -2.79 12.64
CA GLU A 115 -20.45 -3.60 12.69
C GLU A 115 -20.15 -5.08 12.37
N ILE A 116 -19.32 -5.33 11.35
CA ILE A 116 -18.89 -6.68 10.98
C ILE A 116 -18.03 -7.32 12.07
N VAL A 117 -17.04 -6.61 12.61
CA VAL A 117 -16.19 -7.13 13.70
C VAL A 117 -17.01 -7.46 14.95
N ASN A 118 -17.92 -6.56 15.34
CA ASN A 118 -18.82 -6.80 16.48
C ASN A 118 -19.79 -7.95 16.22
N GLY A 119 -20.30 -8.08 14.99
CA GLY A 119 -21.15 -9.19 14.58
C GLY A 119 -20.41 -10.53 14.64
N ILE A 120 -19.15 -10.59 14.18
CA ILE A 120 -18.31 -11.79 14.29
C ILE A 120 -18.08 -12.14 15.76
N TRP A 121 -17.77 -11.13 16.60
CA TRP A 121 -17.55 -11.34 18.02
C TRP A 121 -18.78 -11.96 18.69
N LYS A 122 -19.94 -11.29 18.59
CA LYS A 122 -21.21 -11.74 19.21
C LYS A 122 -21.68 -13.12 18.74
N ASN A 123 -21.38 -13.51 17.51
CA ASN A 123 -21.82 -14.79 16.95
C ASN A 123 -20.87 -15.95 17.28
N ARG A 124 -19.61 -15.68 17.65
CA ARG A 124 -18.58 -16.72 17.80
C ARG A 124 -17.98 -16.81 19.21
N TYR A 125 -18.21 -15.81 20.06
CA TYR A 125 -17.69 -15.70 21.42
C TYR A 125 -18.77 -15.17 22.36
#